data_AF-A0A090TFT2-F1
#
_entry.id   AF-A0A090TFT2-F1
#
_cell.length_a   1.000
_cell.length_b   1.000
_cell.length_c   1.000
_cell.angle_alpha   90.00
_cell.angle_beta   90.00
_cell.angle_gamma   90.00
#
_symmetry.space_group_name_H-M   'P 1'
#
loop_
_entity.id
_entity.type
_entity.pdbx_description
1 polymer ?
#
loop_
_entity_poly.entity_id
_entity_poly.type
_entity_poly.pdbx_seq_one_letter_code
_entity_poly.pdbx_strand_id
1 'polypeptide(L)'
;MSQQLPLVLFLMGPTASGKTELAIRLRQQYPVEIISVDSALIYKGMDIGTAKPDAEELALAPHRLIDILDPAESYSAADFRRDALNEIAKIHAEGKIRC
;
A
#
# COMPACT_ATOMS: atom_id res chain seq x y z
N MET A 1 7.62 -24.95 -19.18
CA MET A 1 7.15 -23.55 -19.27
C MET A 1 7.39 -22.91 -17.92
N SER A 2 8.34 -21.98 -17.83
CA SER A 2 8.57 -21.17 -16.64
C SER A 2 7.39 -20.22 -16.50
N GLN A 3 6.54 -20.40 -15.50
CA GLN A 3 5.51 -19.40 -15.19
C GLN A 3 6.21 -18.16 -14.65
N GLN A 4 6.05 -17.03 -15.33
CA GLN A 4 6.58 -15.76 -14.87
C GLN A 4 5.67 -15.26 -13.74
N LEU A 5 6.23 -15.18 -12.54
CA LEU A 5 5.51 -14.69 -11.36
C LEU A 5 5.42 -13.16 -11.40
N PRO A 6 4.31 -12.57 -10.91
CA PRO A 6 4.18 -11.12 -10.77
C PRO A 6 5.29 -10.55 -9.88
N LEU A 7 5.95 -9.48 -10.33
CA LEU A 7 6.97 -8.78 -9.54
C LEU A 7 6.32 -7.98 -8.41
N VAL A 8 6.74 -8.26 -7.17
CA VAL A 8 6.29 -7.54 -5.97
C VAL A 8 7.52 -7.13 -5.15
N LEU A 9 7.60 -5.85 -4.79
CA LEU A 9 8.63 -5.31 -3.91
C LEU A 9 8.08 -5.12 -2.49
N PHE A 10 8.77 -5.66 -1.49
CA PHE A 10 8.43 -5.46 -0.08
C PHE A 10 9.36 -4.42 0.54
N LEU A 11 8.79 -3.30 0.99
CA LEU A 11 9.52 -2.27 1.73
C LEU A 11 9.18 -2.37 3.22
N MET A 12 10.05 -3.03 3.99
CA MET A 12 9.86 -3.31 5.41
C MET A 12 10.89 -2.56 6.27
N GLY A 13 10.54 -2.26 7.53
CA GLY A 13 11.42 -1.56 8.47
C GLY A 13 10.65 -0.94 9.65
N PRO A 14 11.33 -0.52 10.72
CA PRO A 14 10.68 0.02 11.92
C PRO A 14 9.95 1.34 11.65
N THR A 15 9.00 1.71 12.51
CA THR A 15 8.35 3.03 12.45
C THR A 15 9.40 4.14 12.49
N ALA A 16 9.14 5.24 11.79
CA ALA A 16 10.07 6.38 11.63
C ALA A 16 11.40 6.09 10.90
N SER A 17 11.52 4.97 10.18
CA SER A 17 12.72 4.65 9.37
C SER A 17 12.73 5.25 7.96
N GLY A 18 11.85 6.21 7.64
CA GLY A 18 11.80 6.86 6.32
C GLY A 18 11.17 6.05 5.18
N LYS A 19 10.39 4.99 5.48
CA LYS A 19 9.77 4.13 4.44
C LYS A 19 8.80 4.88 3.54
N THR A 20 7.96 5.74 4.11
CA THR A 20 6.98 6.54 3.34
C THR A 20 7.70 7.42 2.31
N GLU A 21 8.76 8.11 2.74
CA GLU A 21 9.58 8.93 1.84
C GLU A 21 10.21 8.11 0.72
N LEU A 22 10.77 6.94 1.03
CA LEU A 22 11.33 6.05 0.01
C LEU A 22 10.25 5.51 -0.96
N ALA A 23 9.07 5.16 -0.46
CA ALA A 23 7.95 4.71 -1.29
C ALA A 23 7.48 5.80 -2.26
N ILE A 24 7.37 7.05 -1.79
CA ILE A 24 7.05 8.22 -2.63
C ILE A 24 8.11 8.40 -3.72
N ARG A 25 9.40 8.37 -3.37
CA ARG A 25 10.49 8.50 -4.36
C ARG A 25 10.46 7.39 -5.41
N LEU A 26 10.20 6.14 -4.99
CA LEU A 26 10.05 5.01 -5.91
C LEU A 26 8.86 5.24 -6.87
N ARG A 27 7.72 5.71 -6.37
CA ARG A 27 6.52 6.01 -7.16
C ARG A 27 6.71 7.11 -8.20
N GLN A 28 7.58 8.07 -7.90
CA GLN A 28 7.92 9.18 -8.80
C GLN A 28 8.91 8.75 -9.90
N GLN A 29 9.79 7.78 -9.63
CA GLN A 29 10.82 7.34 -10.58
C GLN A 29 10.40 6.14 -11.42
N TYR A 30 9.51 5.31 -10.89
CA TYR A 30 9.10 4.05 -11.52
C TYR A 30 7.57 3.95 -11.58
N PRO A 31 7.01 3.22 -12.56
CA PRO A 31 5.58 2.95 -12.66
C PRO A 31 5.15 1.87 -11.64
N VAL A 32 5.51 2.05 -10.38
CA VAL A 32 5.07 1.20 -9.27
C VAL A 32 3.77 1.73 -8.69
N GLU A 33 3.04 0.91 -7.95
CA GLU A 33 1.89 1.34 -7.16
C GLU A 33 2.11 0.87 -5.72
N ILE A 34 1.61 1.64 -4.76
CA ILE A 34 1.85 1.38 -3.34
C ILE A 34 0.62 0.73 -2.71
N ILE A 35 0.83 -0.36 -1.98
CA ILE A 35 -0.17 -0.99 -1.11
C ILE A 35 0.32 -0.80 0.32
N SER A 36 -0.50 -0.15 1.16
CA SER A 36 -0.21 0.01 2.58
C SER A 36 -0.26 -1.34 3.30
N VAL A 37 0.71 -1.57 4.19
CA VAL A 37 0.79 -2.77 5.05
C VAL A 37 0.89 -2.31 6.49
N ASP A 38 -0.16 -1.63 6.95
CA ASP A 38 -0.28 -1.12 8.31
C ASP A 38 -1.73 -1.31 8.78
N SER A 39 -1.92 -1.99 9.92
CA SER A 39 -3.25 -2.29 10.44
C SER A 39 -3.98 -1.08 11.02
N ALA A 40 -3.27 0.02 11.29
CA ALA A 40 -3.86 1.24 11.83
C ALA A 40 -4.32 2.19 10.72
N LEU A 41 -3.58 2.26 9.60
CA LEU A 41 -3.91 3.16 8.47
C LEU A 41 -5.18 2.77 7.71
N ILE A 42 -5.71 1.57 7.96
CA ILE A 42 -6.87 1.06 7.25
C ILE A 42 -8.19 1.74 7.64
N TYR A 43 -8.24 2.31 8.84
CA TYR A 43 -9.45 2.86 9.43
C TYR A 43 -9.65 4.34 9.09
N LYS A 44 -10.90 4.67 8.74
CA LYS A 44 -11.35 6.02 8.42
C LYS A 44 -11.30 6.95 9.62
N GLY A 45 -10.79 8.17 9.42
CA GLY A 45 -10.82 9.24 10.42
C GLY A 45 -9.91 9.03 11.63
N MET A 46 -9.01 8.04 11.59
CA MET A 46 -8.03 7.76 12.64
C MET A 46 -6.65 8.34 12.29
N ASP A 47 -6.54 9.62 11.94
CA ASP A 47 -5.34 10.12 11.24
C ASP A 47 -4.17 10.48 12.17
N ILE A 48 -4.47 11.15 13.30
CA ILE A 48 -3.45 11.70 14.22
C ILE A 48 -2.73 10.57 14.99
N GLY A 49 -3.48 9.56 15.45
CA GLY A 49 -2.94 8.49 16.29
C GLY A 49 -2.14 7.43 15.53
N THR A 50 -2.24 7.40 14.20
CA THR A 50 -1.68 6.31 13.38
C THR A 50 -0.53 6.77 12.48
N ALA A 51 -0.10 8.03 12.60
CA ALA A 51 0.90 8.64 11.72
C ALA A 51 0.56 8.41 10.22
N LYS A 52 -0.71 8.63 9.86
CA LYS A 52 -1.17 8.48 8.48
C LYS A 52 -0.46 9.50 7.58
N PRO A 53 -0.04 9.12 6.36
CA PRO A 53 0.48 10.08 5.40
C PRO A 53 -0.54 11.20 5.17
N ASP A 54 -0.08 12.43 5.08
CA ASP A 54 -0.98 13.56 4.88
C ASP A 54 -1.53 13.60 3.44
N ALA A 55 -2.45 14.53 3.18
CA ALA A 55 -3.08 14.66 1.87
C ALA A 55 -2.07 15.05 0.77
N GLU A 56 -0.99 15.76 1.10
CA GLU A 56 0.04 16.15 0.13
C GLU A 56 0.90 14.92 -0.24
N GLU A 57 1.31 14.12 0.75
CA GLU A 57 2.03 12.87 0.56
C GLU A 57 1.20 11.85 -0.25
N LEU A 58 -0.09 11.69 0.07
CA LEU A 58 -0.99 10.80 -0.66
C LEU A 58 -1.26 11.27 -2.09
N ALA A 59 -1.26 12.58 -2.34
CA ALA A 59 -1.37 13.12 -3.70
C ALA A 59 -0.12 12.79 -4.54
N LEU A 60 1.07 12.81 -3.93
CA LEU A 60 2.33 12.44 -4.59
C LEU A 60 2.44 10.95 -4.85
N ALA A 61 1.92 10.13 -3.93
CA ALA A 61 1.94 8.69 -4.06
C ALA A 61 0.67 8.08 -3.45
N PRO A 62 -0.36 7.80 -4.26
CA PRO A 62 -1.57 7.17 -3.75
C PRO A 62 -1.28 5.80 -3.15
N HIS A 63 -1.63 5.61 -1.88
CA HIS A 63 -1.51 4.34 -1.18
C HIS A 63 -2.86 3.61 -1.21
N ARG A 64 -2.88 2.38 -1.70
CA ARG A 64 -4.04 1.49 -1.62
C ARG A 64 -4.17 0.92 -0.20
N LEU A 65 -5.38 0.53 0.18
CA LEU A 65 -5.73 -0.01 1.51
C LEU A 65 -5.52 0.95 2.69
N ILE A 66 -5.70 2.25 2.45
CA ILE A 66 -5.84 3.29 3.48
C ILE A 66 -7.29 3.77 3.46
N ASP A 67 -7.87 4.06 4.63
CA ASP A 67 -9.23 4.61 4.76
C ASP A 67 -10.33 3.76 4.10
N ILE A 68 -10.19 2.43 4.12
CA ILE A 68 -11.17 1.54 3.47
C ILE A 68 -12.24 1.00 4.44
N LEU A 69 -12.01 1.09 5.76
CA LEU A 69 -12.85 0.45 6.77
C LEU A 69 -13.30 1.42 7.87
N ASP A 70 -14.50 1.24 8.44
CA ASP A 70 -14.95 2.00 9.61
C ASP A 70 -14.23 1.50 10.89
N PRO A 71 -13.84 2.37 11.84
CA PRO A 71 -13.22 1.97 13.11
C PRO A 71 -14.03 0.97 13.95
N ALA A 72 -15.35 0.88 13.76
CA ALA A 72 -16.19 -0.10 14.46
C ALA A 72 -16.08 -1.52 13.89
N GLU A 73 -15.53 -1.67 12.69
CA GLU A 73 -15.37 -2.96 12.02
C GLU A 73 -14.03 -3.61 12.38
N SER A 74 -13.97 -4.94 12.26
CA SER A 74 -12.73 -5.69 12.52
C SER A 74 -12.01 -6.00 11.22
N TYR A 75 -10.68 -5.90 11.23
CA TYR A 75 -9.83 -6.29 10.09
C TYR A 75 -8.75 -7.28 10.50
N SER A 76 -8.76 -8.47 9.89
CA SER A 76 -7.82 -9.54 10.19
C SER A 76 -6.68 -9.62 9.18
N ALA A 77 -5.62 -10.38 9.51
CA ALA A 77 -4.57 -10.71 8.56
C ALA A 77 -5.10 -11.50 7.34
N ALA A 78 -6.19 -12.26 7.50
CA ALA A 78 -6.83 -12.97 6.39
C ALA A 78 -7.55 -12.00 5.43
N ASP A 79 -8.19 -10.96 5.98
CA ASP A 79 -8.80 -9.88 5.21
C ASP A 79 -7.71 -9.10 4.45
N PHE A 80 -6.64 -8.73 5.15
CA PHE A 80 -5.47 -8.10 4.52
C PHE A 80 -4.93 -8.92 3.35
N ARG A 81 -4.72 -10.23 3.54
CA ARG A 81 -4.22 -11.10 2.48
C ARG A 81 -5.16 -11.09 1.28
N ARG A 82 -6.47 -11.20 1.49
CA ARG A 82 -7.47 -11.17 0.41
C ARG A 82 -7.37 -9.86 -0.36
N ASP A 83 -7.37 -8.74 0.33
CA ASP A 83 -7.45 -7.42 -0.29
C ASP A 83 -6.13 -7.04 -0.96
N ALA A 84 -4.99 -7.37 -0.36
CA ALA A 84 -3.68 -7.19 -0.97
C ALA A 84 -3.52 -8.00 -2.27
N LEU A 85 -3.97 -9.26 -2.30
CA LEU A 85 -3.94 -10.08 -3.52
C LEU A 85 -4.82 -9.49 -4.63
N ASN A 86 -5.99 -8.95 -4.27
CA ASN A 86 -6.87 -8.27 -5.22
C ASN A 86 -6.21 -7.00 -5.79
N GLU A 87 -5.57 -6.18 -4.96
CA GLU A 87 -4.88 -4.97 -5.42
C GLU A 87 -3.65 -5.29 -6.26
N ILE A 88 -2.85 -6.30 -5.89
CA ILE A 88 -1.73 -6.79 -6.71
C ILE A 88 -2.23 -7.20 -8.10
N ALA A 89 -3.31 -8.00 -8.17
CA ALA A 89 -3.88 -8.42 -9.45
C ALA A 89 -4.34 -7.24 -10.31
N LYS A 90 -5.00 -6.23 -9.72
CA LYS A 90 -5.41 -4.99 -10.43
C LYS A 90 -4.20 -4.23 -10.98
N ILE A 91 -3.17 -4.02 -10.16
CA ILE A 91 -1.94 -3.30 -10.55
C ILE A 91 -1.25 -4.00 -11.74
N HIS A 92 -1.15 -5.33 -11.71
CA HIS A 92 -0.56 -6.07 -12.82
C HIS A 92 -1.42 -6.03 -14.08
N ALA A 93 -2.75 -6.08 -13.95
CA ALA A 93 -3.66 -5.95 -15.08
C ALA A 93 -3.58 -4.56 -15.75
N GLU A 94 -3.29 -3.51 -14.98
CA GLU A 94 -3.02 -2.15 -15.49
C GLU A 94 -1.69 -2.05 -16.28
N GLY A 95 -0.85 -3.10 -16.28
CA GLY A 95 0.36 -3.20 -17.11
C GLY A 95 1.48 -2.23 -16.74
N LYS A 96 1.46 -1.68 -15.52
CA LYS A 96 2.39 -0.64 -15.07
C LYS A 96 3.80 -1.16 -14.81
N ILE A 97 3.93 -2.38 -14.29
CA ILE A 97 5.20 -3.09 -14.15
C ILE A 97 5.23 -4.21 -15.18
N ARG A 98 5.85 -3.95 -16.34
CA ARG A 98 6.15 -4.99 -17.34
C ARG A 98 7.55 -5.53 -17.07
N CYS A 99 7.62 -6.82 -16.76
CA CYS A 99 8.81 -7.64 -16.92
C CYS A 99 8.58 -8.58 -18.10
#